data_AF-A0A7G9Z4X4-F1
#
_entry.id   AF-A0A7G9Z4X4-F1
#
_cell.length_a   1.000
_cell.length_b   1.000
_cell.length_c   1.000
_cell.angle_alpha   90.00
_cell.angle_beta   90.00
_cell.angle_gamma   90.00
#
_symmetry.space_group_name_H-M   'P 1'
#
loop_
_entity.id
_entity.type
_entity.pdbx_description
1 polymer ?
#
loop_
_entity_poly.entity_id
_entity_poly.type
_entity_poly.pdbx_seq_one_letter_code
_entity_poly.pdbx_strand_id
1 'polypeptide(L)'
;MNKELIFITTNKHKVKEIRALANSESKDITIAHLDYDYPKFQLDEIETVAEERVNYIGRYKQIKVEKPFFIEDSGLTIPTLNGFPGPFSAFVFNKIGNAGF
;
A
#
# COMPACT_ATOMS: atom_id res chain seq x y z
N MET A 1 -18.10 10.64 16.51
CA MET A 1 -18.67 10.00 15.29
C MET A 1 -17.61 9.04 14.82
N ASN A 2 -17.92 7.74 14.70
CA ASN A 2 -16.95 6.76 14.23
C ASN A 2 -16.76 6.93 12.70
N LYS A 3 -15.54 7.25 12.27
CA LYS A 3 -15.14 7.39 10.87
C LYS A 3 -14.50 6.09 10.42
N GLU A 4 -15.17 5.40 9.51
CA GLU A 4 -14.63 4.19 8.90
C GLU A 4 -13.80 4.56 7.66
N LEU A 5 -12.58 4.03 7.58
CA LEU A 5 -11.70 4.10 6.41
C LEU A 5 -11.47 2.68 5.87
N ILE A 6 -11.58 2.53 4.56
CA ILE A 6 -11.31 1.26 3.89
C ILE A 6 -9.83 1.21 3.51
N PHE A 7 -9.11 0.22 4.03
CA PHE A 7 -7.76 -0.10 3.61
C PHE A 7 -7.79 -1.20 2.56
N ILE A 8 -7.34 -0.90 1.35
CA ILE A 8 -7.30 -1.85 0.24
C ILE A 8 -5.89 -2.41 0.12
N THR A 9 -5.72 -3.70 0.45
CA THR A 9 -4.44 -4.39 0.33
C THR A 9 -4.63 -5.91 0.43
N THR A 10 -3.75 -6.69 -0.18
CA THR A 10 -3.66 -8.14 0.04
C THR A 10 -2.69 -8.50 1.19
N ASN A 11 -1.96 -7.51 1.74
CA ASN A 11 -0.98 -7.73 2.81
C ASN A 11 -1.64 -7.67 4.20
N LYS A 12 -1.91 -8.85 4.78
CA LYS A 12 -2.52 -9.00 6.11
C LYS A 12 -1.67 -8.45 7.26
N HIS A 13 -0.34 -8.39 7.12
CA HIS A 13 0.53 -7.81 8.14
C HIS A 13 0.34 -6.29 8.22
N LYS A 14 0.28 -5.61 7.08
CA LYS A 14 0.00 -4.16 7.00
C LYS A 14 -1.36 -3.82 7.61
N VAL A 15 -2.39 -4.65 7.37
CA VAL A 15 -3.71 -4.46 7.98
C VAL A 15 -3.63 -4.52 9.51
N LYS A 16 -2.86 -5.46 10.06
CA LYS A 16 -2.67 -5.59 11.51
C LYS A 16 -1.96 -4.36 12.09
N GLU A 17 -0.90 -3.90 11.43
CA GLU A 17 -0.12 -2.71 11.83
C GLU A 17 -0.99 -1.45 11.82
N ILE A 18 -1.70 -1.19 10.74
CA ILE A 18 -2.55 0.00 10.60
C ILE A 18 -3.73 -0.01 11.56
N ARG A 19 -4.33 -1.18 11.84
CA ARG A 19 -5.35 -1.30 12.90
C ARG A 19 -4.80 -0.99 14.28
N ALA A 20 -3.61 -1.49 14.59
CA ALA A 20 -2.96 -1.21 15.88
C ALA A 20 -2.66 0.29 16.02
N LEU A 21 -2.14 0.92 14.97
CA LEU A 21 -1.88 2.35 14.93
C LEU A 21 -3.18 3.17 15.07
N ALA A 22 -4.22 2.85 14.31
CA ALA A 22 -5.50 3.55 14.41
C ALA A 22 -6.05 3.48 15.84
N ASN A 23 -6.01 2.30 16.47
CA ASN A 23 -6.47 2.11 17.85
C ASN A 23 -5.63 2.89 18.88
N SER A 24 -4.33 3.08 18.64
CA SER A 24 -3.46 3.85 19.55
C SER A 24 -3.64 5.35 19.39
N GLU A 25 -3.80 5.82 18.15
CA GLU A 25 -3.84 7.26 17.83
C GLU A 25 -5.24 7.87 17.93
N SER A 26 -6.31 7.11 17.64
CA SER A 26 -7.67 7.64 17.62
C SER A 26 -8.75 6.60 17.87
N LYS A 27 -9.60 6.84 18.87
CA LYS A 27 -10.79 6.01 19.14
C LYS A 27 -11.93 6.22 18.14
N ASP A 28 -11.86 7.26 17.32
CA ASP A 28 -12.89 7.64 16.36
C ASP A 28 -12.62 7.12 14.95
N ILE A 29 -11.49 6.43 14.71
CA ILE A 29 -11.14 5.87 13.40
C ILE A 29 -11.23 4.34 13.46
N THR A 30 -11.95 3.76 12.50
CA THR A 30 -11.99 2.31 12.31
C THR A 30 -11.46 1.92 10.93
N ILE A 31 -10.66 0.85 10.89
CA ILE A 31 -10.03 0.36 9.66
C ILE A 31 -10.75 -0.90 9.17
N ALA A 32 -11.57 -0.73 8.13
CA ALA A 32 -12.15 -1.81 7.37
C ALA A 32 -11.11 -2.34 6.36
N HIS A 33 -10.97 -3.66 6.25
CA HIS A 33 -10.02 -4.26 5.30
C HIS A 33 -10.78 -4.75 4.07
N LEU A 34 -10.35 -4.32 2.90
CA LEU A 34 -10.77 -4.85 1.61
C LEU A 34 -9.60 -5.61 0.99
N ASP A 35 -9.73 -6.94 0.94
CA ASP A 35 -8.76 -7.84 0.32
C ASP A 35 -8.98 -7.84 -1.20
N TYR A 36 -8.27 -6.95 -1.89
CA TYR A 36 -8.37 -6.78 -3.33
C TYR A 36 -6.98 -6.52 -3.92
N ASP A 37 -6.66 -7.25 -4.98
CA ASP A 37 -5.44 -7.07 -5.75
C ASP A 37 -5.68 -6.13 -6.93
N TYR A 38 -4.75 -5.21 -7.16
CA TYR A 38 -4.81 -4.22 -8.23
C TYR A 38 -3.47 -4.16 -8.95
N PRO A 39 -3.44 -3.71 -10.22
CA PRO A 39 -2.22 -3.67 -11.01
C PRO A 39 -1.10 -2.90 -10.32
N LYS A 40 0.09 -3.49 -10.31
CA LYS A 40 1.32 -2.82 -9.89
C LYS A 40 1.98 -2.21 -11.11
N PHE A 41 1.76 -0.92 -11.34
CA PHE A 41 2.47 -0.17 -12.37
C PHE A 41 3.98 -0.18 -12.06
N GLN A 42 4.80 -0.50 -13.05
CA GLN A 42 6.25 -0.49 -12.95
C GLN A 42 6.74 0.90 -13.33
N LEU A 43 6.73 1.80 -12.35
CA LEU A 43 7.23 3.16 -12.46
C LEU A 43 8.36 3.33 -11.44
N ASP A 44 9.26 4.28 -11.68
CA ASP A 44 10.46 4.44 -10.86
C ASP A 44 10.17 5.11 -9.50
N GLU A 45 9.13 5.95 -9.45
CA GLU A 45 8.76 6.73 -8.26
C GLU A 45 7.52 6.15 -7.54
N ILE A 46 7.62 6.00 -6.22
CA ILE A 46 6.57 5.38 -5.38
C ILE A 46 5.27 6.20 -5.42
N GLU A 47 5.39 7.52 -5.44
CA GLU A 47 4.28 8.47 -5.48
C GLU A 47 3.44 8.29 -6.74
N THR A 48 4.09 8.17 -7.90
CA THR A 48 3.39 7.95 -9.18
C THR A 48 2.71 6.59 -9.22
N VAL A 49 3.35 5.55 -8.66
CA VAL A 49 2.74 4.23 -8.51
C VAL A 49 1.47 4.29 -7.67
N ALA A 50 1.50 5.03 -6.55
CA ALA A 50 0.34 5.17 -5.67
C ALA A 50 -0.83 5.92 -6.35
N GLU A 51 -0.54 7.03 -7.03
CA GLU A 51 -1.56 7.82 -7.74
C GLU A 51 -2.26 7.00 -8.83
N GLU A 52 -1.49 6.31 -9.67
CA GLU A 52 -2.05 5.46 -10.74
C GLU A 52 -2.92 4.33 -10.19
N ARG A 53 -2.54 3.74 -9.05
CA ARG A 53 -3.33 2.69 -8.39
C ARG A 53 -4.65 3.21 -7.81
N VAL A 54 -4.64 4.36 -7.14
CA VAL A 54 -5.87 4.99 -6.65
C VAL A 54 -6.80 5.33 -7.81
N ASN A 55 -6.24 5.89 -8.90
CA ASN A 55 -6.98 6.21 -10.11
C ASN A 55 -7.57 4.96 -10.77
N TYR A 56 -6.82 3.86 -10.82
CA TYR A 56 -7.32 2.57 -11.29
C TYR A 56 -8.52 2.11 -10.45
N ILE A 57 -8.36 2.02 -9.13
CA ILE A 57 -9.42 1.56 -8.22
C ILE A 57 -10.67 2.44 -8.35
N GLY A 58 -10.52 3.76 -8.43
CA GLY A 58 -11.63 4.70 -8.56
C GLY A 58 -12.37 4.63 -9.91
N ARG A 59 -11.66 4.33 -11.01
CA ARG A 59 -12.25 4.23 -12.36
C ARG A 59 -12.94 2.89 -12.60
N TYR A 60 -12.35 1.80 -12.11
CA TYR A 60 -12.90 0.46 -12.28
C TYR A 60 -13.93 0.19 -11.18
N LYS A 61 -15.20 0.52 -11.45
CA LYS A 61 -16.40 0.27 -10.61
C LYS A 61 -16.63 -1.18 -10.16
N GLN A 62 -15.71 -2.10 -10.40
CA GLN A 62 -15.78 -3.49 -9.96
C GLN A 62 -15.86 -3.58 -8.43
N ILE A 63 -15.29 -2.59 -7.74
CA ILE A 63 -15.44 -2.42 -6.30
C ILE A 63 -16.21 -1.13 -6.07
N LYS A 64 -17.48 -1.24 -5.64
CA LYS A 64 -18.26 -0.08 -5.20
C LYS A 64 -17.74 0.38 -3.84
N VAL A 65 -16.65 1.13 -3.85
CA VAL A 65 -16.07 1.75 -2.65
C VAL A 65 -16.75 3.10 -2.48
N GLU A 66 -17.92 3.10 -1.84
CA GLU A 66 -18.72 4.31 -1.58
C GLU A 66 -18.25 5.07 -0.32
N LYS A 67 -17.28 4.51 0.42
CA LYS A 67 -16.68 5.10 1.61
C LYS A 67 -15.24 5.54 1.31
N PRO A 68 -14.67 6.49 2.08
CA PRO A 68 -13.27 6.86 1.92
C PRO A 68 -12.34 5.65 2.04
N PHE A 69 -11.37 5.55 1.15
CA PHE A 69 -10.40 4.47 1.13
C PHE A 69 -8.99 4.99 0.96
N PHE A 70 -8.02 4.14 1.28
CA PHE A 70 -6.62 4.37 1.00
C PHE A 70 -5.93 3.06 0.61
N ILE A 71 -4.78 3.22 -0.03
CA ILE A 71 -3.80 2.18 -0.29
C ILE A 71 -2.49 2.59 0.37
N GLU A 72 -1.55 1.66 0.47
CA GLU A 72 -0.19 1.98 0.88
C GLU A 72 0.78 1.17 0.00
N ASP A 73 1.92 1.80 -0.31
CA ASP A 73 3.05 1.13 -0.93
C ASP A 73 4.33 1.55 -0.20
N SER A 74 5.31 0.66 -0.17
CA SER A 74 6.57 0.87 0.53
C SER A 74 7.73 0.27 -0.25
N GLY A 75 8.88 0.93 -0.19
CA GLY A 75 10.10 0.48 -0.84
C GLY A 75 11.34 0.94 -0.06
N LEU A 76 12.41 0.16 -0.19
CA LEU A 76 13.76 0.48 0.25
C LEU A 76 14.45 1.30 -0.83
N THR A 77 14.97 2.46 -0.47
CA THR A 77 15.79 3.30 -1.36
C THR A 77 17.23 3.34 -0.85
N ILE A 78 18.18 2.96 -1.70
CA ILE A 78 19.62 2.96 -1.37
C ILE A 78 20.33 4.03 -2.20
N PRO A 79 20.80 5.14 -1.61
CA PRO A 79 21.39 6.25 -2.36
C PRO A 79 22.59 5.86 -3.24
N THR A 80 23.47 4.98 -2.76
CA THR A 80 24.64 4.50 -3.50
C THR A 80 24.28 3.60 -4.69
N LEU A 81 23.03 3.12 -4.75
CA LEU A 81 22.48 2.37 -5.88
C LEU A 81 21.45 3.21 -6.67
N ASN A 82 21.56 4.55 -6.61
CA ASN A 82 20.66 5.48 -7.27
C ASN A 82 19.18 5.23 -6.93
N GLY A 83 18.88 4.90 -5.67
CA GLY A 83 17.51 4.65 -5.20
C GLY A 83 17.00 3.23 -5.39
N PHE A 84 17.73 2.35 -6.10
CA PHE A 84 17.41 0.92 -6.19
C PHE A 84 17.41 0.26 -4.79
N PRO A 85 16.50 -0.69 -4.48
CA PRO A 85 15.47 -1.28 -5.36
C PRO A 85 14.17 -0.47 -5.50
N GLY A 86 13.96 0.56 -4.69
CA GLY A 86 12.79 1.44 -4.74
C GLY A 86 11.47 0.65 -4.73
N PRO A 87 10.53 0.92 -5.66
CA PRO A 87 9.22 0.25 -5.73
C PRO A 87 9.33 -1.26 -6.05
N PHE A 88 10.49 -1.75 -6.47
CA PHE A 88 10.74 -3.17 -6.76
C PHE A 88 11.22 -3.97 -5.54
N SER A 89 11.24 -3.37 -4.35
CA SER A 89 11.78 -3.97 -3.12
C SER A 89 11.30 -5.40 -2.85
N ALA A 90 9.99 -5.65 -2.94
CA ALA A 90 9.45 -6.99 -2.72
C ALA A 90 9.94 -8.00 -3.76
N PHE A 91 10.05 -7.60 -5.03
CA PHE A 91 10.57 -8.46 -6.09
C PHE A 91 12.06 -8.78 -5.88
N VAL A 92 12.87 -7.76 -5.62
CA VAL A 92 14.31 -7.91 -5.41
C VAL A 92 14.59 -8.77 -4.18
N PHE A 93 13.93 -8.49 -3.06
CA PHE A 93 14.04 -9.31 -1.84
C PHE A 93 13.67 -10.78 -2.11
N ASN A 94 12.60 -11.04 -2.86
CA ASN A 94 12.19 -12.40 -3.20
C ASN A 94 13.17 -13.14 -4.13
N LYS A 95 14.04 -12.42 -4.85
CA LYS A 95 15.00 -13.02 -5.79
C LYS A 95 16.39 -13.19 -5.20
N ILE A 96 16.92 -12.16 -4.56
CA ILE A 96 18.32 -12.14 -4.08
C ILE A 96 18.43 -12.01 -2.56
N GLY A 97 17.33 -11.71 -1.86
CA GLY A 97 17.30 -11.52 -0.42
C GLY A 97 18.21 -10.38 0.05
N ASN A 98 18.41 -10.31 1.37
CA ASN A 98 19.30 -9.31 1.96
C ASN A 98 20.79 -9.57 1.63
N ALA A 99 21.16 -10.82 1.33
CA ALA A 99 22.53 -11.18 0.96
C ALA A 99 22.91 -10.77 -0.47
N GLY A 100 21.94 -10.32 -1.27
CA GLY A 100 22.16 -9.83 -2.63
C GLY A 100 22.55 -8.34 -2.71
N PHE A 101 22.54 -7.65 -1.57
CA PHE A 101 23.06 -6.29 -1.40
C PHE A 101 24.40 -6.34 -0.68
#